data_AF-A0A8D8VVU2-F1
#
_entry.id   AF-A0A8D8VVU2-F1
#
_cell.length_a   1.000
_cell.length_b   1.000
_cell.length_c   1.000
_cell.angle_alpha   90.00
_cell.angle_beta   90.00
_cell.angle_gamma   90.00
#
_symmetry.space_group_name_H-M   'P 1'
#
loop_
_entity.id
_entity.type
_entity.pdbx_description
1 polymer ?
#
loop_
_entity_poly.entity_id
_entity_poly.type
_entity_poly.pdbx_seq_one_letter_code
_entity_poly.pdbx_strand_id
1 'polypeptide(L)'
;MLVKVKEVIKVNVDILKLQIGIDGLPLFKSSAGEFWPILCSISNVEKLKSLILPIGIFYGKKKPTSCASFLEEFLKEAIELTRNGLLEKGTIIKVKIEALICDAPAKSFILGIKGHTGYSSCTIWHNLLGIWQTC
;
A
#
# COMPACT_ATOMS: atom_id res chain seq x y z
N MET A 1 3.55 6.78 10.46
CA MET A 1 2.50 5.74 10.24
C MET A 1 3.03 4.32 10.43
N LEU A 2 4.06 3.90 9.71
CA LEU A 2 4.71 2.60 9.83
C LEU A 2 5.56 2.45 11.09
N VAL A 3 5.91 3.54 11.77
CA VAL A 3 6.62 3.50 13.05
C VAL A 3 5.80 2.80 14.14
N LYS A 4 4.46 2.90 14.13
CA LYS A 4 3.60 2.17 15.09
C LYS A 4 3.61 0.66 14.85
N VAL A 5 3.92 0.22 13.65
CA VAL A 5 4.10 -1.19 13.30
C VAL A 5 5.32 -1.77 14.04
N LYS A 6 6.33 -0.95 14.38
CA LYS A 6 7.50 -1.36 15.19
C LYS A 6 7.10 -1.89 16.57
N GLU A 7 6.18 -1.22 17.26
CA GLU A 7 5.80 -1.59 18.63
C GLU A 7 5.04 -2.92 18.71
N VAL A 8 4.34 -3.29 17.63
CA VAL A 8 3.54 -4.51 17.53
C VAL A 8 4.39 -5.71 17.09
N ILE A 9 5.47 -5.47 16.33
CA ILE A 9 6.29 -6.53 15.74
C ILE A 9 7.47 -6.85 16.67
N LYS A 10 7.28 -7.82 17.57
CA LYS A 10 8.37 -8.46 18.30
C LYS A 10 8.78 -9.75 17.60
N VAL A 11 9.56 -9.66 16.54
CA VAL A 11 9.99 -10.83 15.74
C VAL A 11 11.50 -10.84 15.57
N ASN A 12 12.07 -12.04 15.52
CA ASN A 12 13.49 -12.27 15.24
C ASN A 12 13.62 -12.76 13.80
N VAL A 13 13.68 -11.83 12.83
CA VAL A 13 13.88 -12.14 11.41
C VAL A 13 14.88 -11.17 10.80
N ASP A 14 15.69 -11.62 9.85
CA ASP A 14 16.67 -10.76 9.16
C ASP A 14 16.01 -9.84 8.12
N ILE A 15 14.90 -10.29 7.53
CA ILE A 15 14.14 -9.59 6.50
C ILE A 15 12.66 -9.63 6.88
N LEU A 16 11.97 -8.50 6.80
CA LEU A 16 10.53 -8.38 6.94
C LEU A 16 9.91 -8.09 5.57
N LYS A 17 8.99 -8.94 5.12
CA LYS A 17 8.30 -8.76 3.84
C LYS A 17 6.91 -8.19 4.08
N LEU A 18 6.67 -7.00 3.53
CA LEU A 18 5.42 -6.27 3.66
C LEU A 18 4.60 -6.37 2.38
N GLN A 19 3.28 -6.55 2.53
CA GLN A 19 2.30 -6.40 1.46
C GLN A 19 1.40 -5.23 1.82
N ILE A 20 1.17 -4.33 0.86
CA ILE A 20 0.41 -3.11 1.07
C ILE A 20 -0.92 -3.25 0.37
N GLY A 21 -2.01 -3.10 1.11
CA GLY A 21 -3.38 -3.09 0.58
C GLY A 21 -3.87 -1.66 0.45
N ILE A 22 -4.47 -1.28 -0.68
CA ILE A 22 -5.20 -0.01 -0.80
C ILE A 22 -6.55 -0.29 -1.41
N ASP A 23 -7.58 0.22 -0.73
CA ASP A 23 -8.97 0.04 -1.13
C ASP A 23 -9.69 1.40 -1.15
N GLY A 24 -10.79 1.48 -1.88
CA GLY A 24 -11.66 2.65 -1.94
C GLY A 24 -13.09 2.22 -1.66
N LEU A 25 -13.58 2.48 -0.44
CA LEU A 25 -14.88 2.03 0.02
C LEU A 25 -15.85 3.22 0.20
N PRO A 26 -17.04 3.21 -0.44
CA PRO A 26 -18.08 4.17 -0.12
C PRO A 26 -18.62 3.88 1.29
N LEU A 27 -18.53 4.85 2.20
CA LEU A 27 -18.95 4.64 3.60
C LEU A 27 -20.46 4.67 3.80
N PHE A 28 -21.19 5.39 2.94
CA PHE A 28 -22.62 5.61 3.10
C PHE A 28 -23.35 5.47 1.78
N LYS A 29 -24.51 4.81 1.78
CA LYS A 29 -25.39 4.70 0.60
C LYS A 29 -26.00 6.05 0.17
N SER A 30 -25.98 7.05 1.07
CA SER A 30 -26.69 8.32 0.94
C SER A 30 -25.80 9.56 1.12
N SER A 31 -24.50 9.41 1.38
CA SER A 31 -23.56 10.54 1.46
C SER A 31 -22.31 10.25 0.61
N ALA A 32 -21.73 11.29 0.02
CA ALA A 32 -20.59 11.19 -0.89
C ALA A 32 -19.25 10.86 -0.19
N GLY A 33 -19.28 10.42 1.07
CA GLY A 33 -18.08 10.11 1.83
C GLY A 33 -17.37 8.85 1.32
N GLU A 34 -16.13 9.02 0.86
CA GLU A 34 -15.25 7.92 0.47
C GLU A 34 -14.18 7.69 1.54
N PHE A 35 -13.88 6.42 1.78
CA PHE A 35 -12.87 5.95 2.72
C PHE A 35 -11.81 5.15 2.00
N TRP A 36 -10.57 5.56 2.20
CA TRP A 36 -9.42 4.97 1.52
C TRP A 36 -8.40 4.52 2.58
N PRO A 37 -8.45 3.25 3.03
CA PRO A 37 -7.46 2.71 3.93
C PRO A 37 -6.20 2.29 3.16
N ILE A 38 -5.05 2.55 3.77
CA ILE A 38 -3.77 1.92 3.44
C ILE A 38 -3.53 0.87 4.51
N LEU A 39 -3.55 -0.39 4.09
CA LEU A 39 -3.38 -1.58 4.91
C LEU A 39 -1.98 -2.15 4.70
N CYS A 40 -1.45 -2.81 5.71
CA CYS A 40 -0.17 -3.50 5.67
C CYS A 40 -0.33 -4.89 6.27
N SER A 41 0.19 -5.92 5.60
CA SER A 41 0.32 -7.27 6.13
C SER A 41 1.76 -7.77 5.99
N ILE A 42 2.11 -8.80 6.77
CA ILE A 42 3.47 -9.36 6.80
C ILE A 42 3.39 -10.78 6.26
N SER A 43 4.03 -11.03 5.12
CA SER A 43 3.89 -12.31 4.40
C SER A 43 4.80 -13.41 4.95
N ASN A 44 5.92 -13.03 5.58
CA ASN A 44 7.01 -13.95 5.91
C ASN A 44 7.13 -14.33 7.39
N VAL A 45 6.20 -13.87 8.23
CA VAL A 45 6.15 -14.25 9.65
C VAL A 45 4.82 -14.94 9.89
N GLU A 46 4.85 -16.25 10.16
CA GLU A 46 3.63 -17.05 10.29
C GLU A 46 2.69 -16.56 11.40
N LYS A 47 3.24 -16.12 12.53
CA LYS A 47 2.48 -15.52 13.65
C LYS A 47 1.75 -14.24 13.28
N LEU A 48 2.20 -13.53 12.24
CA LEU A 48 1.67 -12.24 11.81
C LEU A 48 0.96 -12.31 10.45
N LYS A 49 0.84 -13.51 9.87
CA LYS A 49 0.27 -13.70 8.53
C LYS A 49 -1.21 -13.34 8.45
N SER A 50 -1.94 -13.49 9.55
CA SER A 50 -3.34 -13.08 9.70
C SER A 50 -3.51 -11.63 10.17
N LEU A 51 -2.41 -10.94 10.49
CA LEU A 51 -2.46 -9.57 11.01
C LEU A 51 -2.47 -8.57 9.85
N ILE A 52 -3.57 -7.83 9.76
CA ILE A 52 -3.71 -6.69 8.85
C ILE A 52 -3.69 -5.41 9.69
N LEU A 53 -2.72 -4.54 9.42
CA LEU A 53 -2.53 -3.28 10.13
C LEU A 53 -2.97 -2.12 9.24
N PRO A 54 -3.95 -1.30 9.66
CA PRO A 54 -4.22 -0.03 9.00
C PRO A 54 -3.06 0.92 9.30
N ILE A 55 -2.25 1.20 8.29
CA ILE A 55 -1.10 2.09 8.43
C ILE A 55 -1.47 3.53 8.08
N GLY A 56 -2.46 3.73 7.22
CA GLY A 56 -2.97 5.06 6.87
C GLY A 56 -4.45 5.03 6.54
N ILE A 57 -5.12 6.15 6.76
CA ILE A 57 -6.55 6.31 6.48
C ILE A 57 -6.76 7.68 5.89
N PHE A 58 -7.44 7.74 4.74
CA PHE A 58 -8.00 8.96 4.20
C PHE A 58 -9.53 8.90 4.24
N TYR A 59 -10.13 10.03 4.60
CA TYR A 59 -11.57 10.24 4.58
C TYR A 59 -11.88 11.59 3.96
N GLY A 60 -12.79 11.62 2.99
CA GLY A 60 -13.20 12.84 2.32
C GLY A 60 -14.57 12.72 1.68
N LYS A 61 -15.21 13.86 1.42
CA LYS A 61 -16.50 13.94 0.69
C LYS A 61 -16.38 13.61 -0.82
N LYS A 62 -15.15 13.42 -1.30
CA LYS A 62 -14.79 13.03 -2.67
C LYS A 62 -13.47 12.26 -2.60
N LYS A 63 -13.19 11.46 -3.63
CA LYS A 63 -11.86 10.86 -3.85
C LYS A 63 -10.75 11.88 -3.61
N PRO A 64 -9.58 11.45 -3.09
CA PRO A 64 -8.46 12.37 -2.93
C PRO A 64 -8.14 13.02 -4.28
N THR A 65 -8.01 14.35 -4.30
CA THR A 65 -7.84 15.13 -5.54
C THR A 65 -6.54 14.78 -6.27
N SER A 66 -5.55 14.29 -5.52
CA SER A 66 -4.25 13.85 -6.02
C SER A 66 -3.83 12.55 -5.32
N CYS A 67 -3.53 11.51 -6.10
CA CYS A 67 -2.94 10.27 -5.58
C CYS A 67 -1.54 10.53 -4.99
N ALA A 68 -0.79 11.48 -5.57
CA ALA A 68 0.54 11.84 -5.10
C ALA A 68 0.47 12.37 -3.66
N SER A 69 -0.43 13.31 -3.37
CA SER A 69 -0.60 13.87 -2.02
C SER A 69 -1.14 12.83 -1.02
N PHE A 70 -1.96 11.88 -1.48
CA PHE A 70 -2.46 10.79 -0.63
C PHE A 70 -1.36 9.81 -0.22
N LEU A 71 -0.43 9.51 -1.13
CA LEU A 71 0.63 8.52 -0.91
C LEU A 71 1.95 9.13 -0.44
N GLU A 72 2.13 10.45 -0.49
CA GLU A 72 3.40 11.13 -0.21
C GLU A 72 3.98 10.74 1.15
N GLU A 73 3.19 10.84 2.22
CA GLU A 73 3.64 10.48 3.57
C GLU A 73 3.98 8.98 3.67
N PHE A 74 3.15 8.12 3.08
CA PHE A 74 3.38 6.68 3.04
C PHE A 74 4.67 6.33 2.28
N LEU A 75 4.87 6.90 1.09
CA LEU A 75 6.04 6.66 0.24
C LEU A 75 7.31 7.13 0.90
N LYS A 76 7.30 8.30 1.54
CA LYS A 76 8.45 8.82 2.28
C LYS A 76 8.88 7.86 3.38
N GLU A 77 7.94 7.39 4.20
CA GLU A 77 8.23 6.41 5.27
C GLU A 77 8.65 5.04 4.70
N ALA A 78 7.99 4.57 3.64
CA ALA A 78 8.28 3.29 3.01
C ALA A 78 9.69 3.25 2.41
N ILE A 79 10.12 4.33 1.73
CA ILE A 79 11.47 4.48 1.17
C ILE A 79 12.50 4.49 2.30
N GLU A 80 12.25 5.26 3.36
CA GLU A 80 13.16 5.34 4.50
C GLU A 80 13.33 3.97 5.17
N LEU A 81 12.23 3.23 5.39
CA LEU A 81 12.25 1.89 5.99
C LEU A 81 12.91 0.85 5.12
N THR A 82 12.68 0.90 3.80
CA THR A 82 13.31 -0.03 2.85
C THR A 82 14.82 0.22 2.76
N ARG A 83 15.26 1.48 2.86
CA ARG A 83 16.67 1.87 2.76
C ARG A 83 17.44 1.65 4.06
N ASN A 84 16.90 2.07 5.18
CA ASN A 84 17.58 2.07 6.47
C ASN A 84 17.28 0.82 7.32
N GLY A 85 16.23 0.07 6.95
CA GLY A 85 15.73 -1.05 7.74
C GLY A 85 15.00 -0.62 9.02
N LEU A 86 14.59 -1.61 9.79
CA LEU A 86 13.95 -1.48 11.09
C LEU A 86 15.00 -1.75 12.18
N LEU A 87 15.31 -0.75 13.01
CA LEU A 87 16.13 -0.98 14.19
C LEU A 87 15.27 -1.58 15.30
N GLU A 88 15.52 -2.83 15.67
CA GLU A 88 14.84 -3.55 16.75
C GLU A 88 15.89 -4.21 17.66
N LYS A 89 15.89 -3.86 18.95
CA LYS A 89 16.82 -4.40 19.97
C LYS A 89 18.32 -4.35 19.59
N GLY A 90 18.73 -3.33 18.83
CA GLY A 90 20.11 -3.17 18.37
C GLY A 90 20.46 -3.91 17.08
N THR A 91 19.53 -4.69 16.52
CA THR A 91 19.69 -5.35 15.21
C THR A 91 18.91 -4.59 14.15
N ILE A 92 19.50 -4.46 12.96
CA ILE A 92 18.82 -3.86 11.80
C ILE A 92 18.14 -4.98 11.00
N ILE A 93 16.82 -4.98 10.98
CA ILE A 93 15.98 -5.87 10.17
C ILE A 93 15.75 -5.20 8.82
N LYS A 94 16.06 -5.88 7.72
CA LYS A 94 15.80 -5.34 6.38
C LYS A 94 14.31 -5.38 6.08
N VAL A 95 13.76 -4.31 5.50
CA VAL A 95 12.34 -4.27 5.10
C VAL A 95 12.26 -4.37 3.58
N LYS A 96 11.35 -5.21 3.07
CA LYS A 96 11.07 -5.33 1.64
C LYS A 96 9.57 -5.28 1.39
N ILE A 97 9.14 -4.41 0.48
CA ILE A 97 7.76 -4.41 -0.01
C ILE A 97 7.68 -5.44 -1.14
N GLU A 98 6.83 -6.45 -0.96
CA GLU A 98 6.70 -7.58 -1.90
C GLU A 98 5.57 -7.36 -2.89
N ALA A 99 4.47 -6.75 -2.46
CA ALA A 99 3.30 -6.54 -3.29
C ALA A 99 2.51 -5.28 -2.88
N LEU A 100 1.90 -4.65 -3.89
CA LEU A 100 0.81 -3.70 -3.73
C LEU A 100 -0.47 -4.37 -4.22
N ILE A 101 -1.42 -4.55 -3.31
CA ILE A 101 -2.70 -5.21 -3.53
C ILE A 101 -3.78 -4.12 -3.56
N CYS A 102 -4.46 -4.01 -4.68
CA CYS A 102 -5.55 -3.07 -4.87
C CYS A 102 -6.52 -3.65 -5.87
N ASP A 103 -7.80 -3.27 -5.73
CA ASP A 103 -8.77 -3.58 -6.75
C ASP A 103 -8.53 -2.71 -8.00
N ALA A 104 -9.23 -3.06 -9.05
CA ALA A 104 -9.17 -2.44 -10.36
C ALA A 104 -9.26 -0.87 -10.32
N PRO A 105 -10.30 -0.27 -9.71
CA PRO A 105 -10.42 1.18 -9.59
C PRO A 105 -9.37 1.81 -8.66
N ALA A 106 -9.02 1.21 -7.52
CA ALA A 106 -7.98 1.73 -6.64
C ALA A 106 -6.60 1.70 -7.33
N LYS A 107 -6.28 0.62 -8.05
CA LYS A 107 -5.07 0.53 -8.88
C LYS A 107 -4.97 1.68 -9.87
N SER A 108 -6.09 1.98 -10.54
CA SER A 108 -6.14 3.05 -11.53
C SER A 108 -5.87 4.41 -10.90
N PHE A 109 -6.47 4.65 -9.74
CA PHE A 109 -6.26 5.87 -8.96
C PHE A 109 -4.81 6.03 -8.50
N ILE A 110 -4.21 4.98 -7.93
CA ILE A 110 -2.84 4.99 -7.40
C ILE A 110 -1.82 5.23 -8.52
N LEU A 111 -2.00 4.56 -9.66
CA LEU A 111 -1.10 4.68 -10.81
C LEU A 111 -1.33 5.96 -11.63
N GLY A 112 -2.38 6.73 -11.33
CA GLY A 112 -2.76 7.90 -12.13
C GLY A 112 -3.22 7.56 -13.55
N ILE A 113 -3.61 6.31 -13.80
CA ILE A 113 -4.12 5.84 -15.09
C ILE A 113 -5.64 6.04 -15.18
N LYS A 114 -6.18 6.18 -16.40
CA LYS A 114 -7.62 6.27 -16.61
C LYS A 114 -8.28 5.00 -16.09
N GLY A 115 -9.36 5.15 -15.30
CA GLY A 115 -10.09 4.02 -14.70
C GLY A 115 -10.67 3.07 -15.75
N HIS A 116 -11.14 1.89 -15.34
CA HIS A 116 -11.56 0.76 -16.19
C HIS A 116 -12.43 1.11 -17.41
N THR A 117 -13.18 2.20 -17.37
CA THR A 117 -14.07 2.68 -18.42
C THR A 117 -13.46 3.70 -19.39
N GLY A 118 -12.18 4.08 -19.22
CA GLY A 118 -11.47 5.04 -20.08
C GLY A 118 -10.74 4.38 -21.26
N TYR A 119 -10.61 5.10 -22.38
CA TYR A 119 -9.71 4.70 -23.48
C TYR A 119 -8.27 4.58 -22.94
N SER A 120 -7.60 3.43 -23.15
CA SER A 120 -6.32 3.01 -22.52
C SER A 120 -6.36 2.68 -21.02
N SER A 121 -7.46 2.12 -20.49
CA SER A 121 -7.59 1.72 -19.09
C SER A 121 -6.98 0.36 -18.71
N CYS A 122 -6.68 -0.50 -19.70
CA CYS A 122 -6.16 -1.83 -19.46
C CYS A 122 -4.63 -1.80 -19.25
N THR A 123 -4.15 -2.12 -18.05
CA THR A 123 -2.79 -2.64 -17.88
C THR A 123 -2.76 -4.09 -18.33
N ILE A 124 -2.27 -4.35 -19.55
CA ILE A 124 -2.07 -5.72 -20.06
C ILE A 124 -0.73 -6.24 -19.52
N TRP A 125 -0.72 -7.45 -18.96
CA TRP A 125 0.50 -8.19 -18.66
C TRP A 125 1.08 -8.75 -19.97
N HIS A 126 2.06 -8.09 -20.59
CA HIS A 126 2.86 -8.69 -21.66
C HIS A 126 4.05 -9.45 -21.05
N ASN A 127 4.00 -10.77 -21.12
CA ASN A 127 4.89 -11.75 -20.46
C ASN A 127 6.37 -11.76 -20.90
N LEU A 128 6.96 -10.66 -21.41
CA LEU A 128 8.35 -10.72 -21.90
C LEU A 128 9.30 -9.58 -21.49
N LEU A 129 8.86 -8.50 -20.83
CA LEU A 129 9.79 -7.38 -20.55
C LEU A 129 9.72 -6.78 -19.14
N GLY A 130 8.74 -7.12 -18.29
CA GLY A 130 8.70 -6.61 -16.90
C GLY A 130 8.55 -5.09 -16.79
N ILE A 131 7.95 -4.43 -17.80
CA ILE A 131 7.69 -2.99 -17.83
C ILE A 131 6.17 -2.79 -17.90
N TRP A 132 5.63 -1.90 -17.06
CA TRP A 132 4.25 -1.45 -17.15
C TRP A 132 4.13 -0.43 -18.29
N GLN A 133 3.44 -0.78 -19.37
CA GLN A 133 3.10 0.16 -20.44
C GLN A 133 1.58 0.33 -20.56
N THR A 134 1.16 1.57 -20.80
CA THR A 134 -0.20 1.92 -21.24
C THR A 134 -0.31 1.62 -22.74
N CYS A 135 -1.49 1.15 -23.19
CA CYS A 135 -1.81 1.12 -24.62
C CYS A 135 -1.83 2.54 -25.20
#